data_AF-A0A814KDU7-F1
#
_entry.id   AF-A0A814KDU7-F1
#
_cell.length_a   1.000
_cell.length_b   1.000
_cell.length_c   1.000
_cell.angle_alpha   90.00
_cell.angle_beta   90.00
_cell.angle_gamma   90.00
#
_symmetry.space_group_name_H-M   'P 1'
#
loop_
_entity.id
_entity.type
_entity.pdbx_description
1 polymer ?
#
loop_
_entity_poly.entity_id
_entity_poly.type
_entity_poly.pdbx_seq_one_letter_code
_entity_poly.pdbx_strand_id
1 'polypeptide(L)'
;MDPSTTSLILQELNLNKDCVANIYNHGSWVYGTNTPNSDRDIIIITRLSDRRPLKFTDSFEYFHQFELHRLWNQYDVCIYSIENFEVLLQINYLAVVQCVFLPDEFKIKEEIDFRKIYLEKYYNTLKLKQAVFYEMQRYWTMYNSNNYSNYPIRSSRTIKTGQLRKDFVLKSLFHGLRYLDFVEQLIQTRSIYNYKRMTYIYDEMKAIRGDPPDNSSMARAGEFVHIKCDELQSKLDVLVPTNIIKGSFEVYITLDFTDHTEQAIEILQKACENTKYKLMFIQLDTDSEKKKPKTLMVSSYYYGEYPSIFKQIEEEAYQAFQDFNIIRIKIKSSASNEGVPQTDMEKKVFWNDETNYFEFHYKIPLEEECERDKLRSLVNMCRPYFKYDLHSSDNVYERIHQKNPEYMITMRLFDFGRENALKTNKESVEELTINNSPPLQVVCEFIVYDTHIELDKDWQQVDSTFFNQLVGFKMWKQRGFNDVSPPELHHKDDFKSDVDLRVACLILDKQVKLINGNENNILIPQNWMKKYIEEQARGIEFRQCDTKQTLPVQKTEPPKIITTVAPGPKLMPKTEESTPCLLCLNTERQVACLPCGHLTSCVACGHKDPLSNSL
;
A
#
# COMPACT_ATOMS: atom_id res chain seq x y z
N MET A 1 41.36 1.16 5.68
CA MET A 1 41.87 -0.23 5.74
C MET A 1 43.30 -0.17 5.24
N ASP A 2 44.26 -0.86 5.87
CA ASP A 2 45.63 -0.80 5.37
C ASP A 2 45.74 -1.53 4.01
N PRO A 3 46.63 -1.07 3.11
CA PRO A 3 46.80 -1.69 1.80
C PRO A 3 47.17 -3.19 1.86
N SER A 4 47.94 -3.62 2.86
CA SER A 4 48.32 -5.03 3.04
C SER A 4 47.11 -5.94 3.29
N THR A 5 46.19 -5.53 4.17
CA THR A 5 44.93 -6.25 4.41
C THR A 5 44.10 -6.36 3.13
N THR A 6 44.03 -5.29 2.35
CA THR A 6 43.31 -5.31 1.07
C THR A 6 43.93 -6.33 0.10
N SER A 7 45.25 -6.37 -0.01
CA SER A 7 45.97 -7.37 -0.83
C SER A 7 45.73 -8.80 -0.37
N LEU A 8 45.71 -9.06 0.95
CA LEU A 8 45.41 -10.40 1.49
C LEU A 8 43.97 -10.83 1.18
N ILE A 9 43.00 -9.91 1.30
CA ILE A 9 41.59 -10.19 0.95
C ILE A 9 41.48 -10.56 -0.53
N LEU A 10 42.11 -9.79 -1.43
CA LEU A 10 42.08 -10.09 -2.86
C LEU A 10 42.77 -11.42 -3.19
N GLN A 11 43.88 -11.74 -2.52
CA GLN A 11 44.56 -13.03 -2.67
C GLN A 11 43.69 -14.20 -2.22
N GLU A 12 43.05 -14.11 -1.05
CA GLU A 12 42.17 -15.15 -0.51
C GLU A 12 40.95 -15.40 -1.42
N LEU A 13 40.46 -14.35 -2.07
CA LEU A 13 39.36 -14.42 -3.04
C LEU A 13 39.82 -14.80 -4.46
N ASN A 14 41.12 -15.06 -4.66
CA ASN A 14 41.74 -15.29 -5.97
C ASN A 14 41.41 -14.20 -7.01
N LEU A 15 41.27 -12.95 -6.57
CA LEU A 15 40.99 -11.79 -7.43
C LEU A 15 42.28 -11.07 -7.81
N ASN A 16 42.52 -10.94 -9.12
CA ASN A 16 43.58 -10.06 -9.62
C ASN A 16 43.20 -8.59 -9.37
N LYS A 17 44.12 -7.82 -8.79
CA LYS A 17 43.97 -6.39 -8.50
C LYS A 17 43.57 -5.56 -9.74
N ASP A 18 44.01 -5.96 -10.93
CA ASP A 18 43.71 -5.26 -12.19
C ASP A 18 42.25 -5.48 -12.63
N CYS A 19 41.64 -6.59 -12.20
CA CYS A 19 40.24 -6.90 -12.46
C CYS A 19 39.29 -6.19 -11.50
N VAL A 20 39.77 -5.65 -10.38
CA VAL A 20 38.94 -4.93 -9.41
C VAL A 20 38.80 -3.48 -9.85
N ALA A 21 37.59 -2.98 -10.07
CA ALA A 21 37.36 -1.57 -10.36
C ALA A 21 37.31 -0.76 -9.05
N ASN A 22 36.42 -1.14 -8.14
CA ASN A 22 36.15 -0.37 -6.91
C ASN A 22 36.09 -1.29 -5.68
N ILE A 23 36.44 -0.74 -4.52
CA ILE A 23 36.35 -1.39 -3.20
C ILE A 23 35.80 -0.38 -2.20
N TYR A 24 34.67 -0.68 -1.60
CA TYR A 24 34.00 0.15 -0.59
C TYR A 24 33.97 -0.55 0.76
N ASN A 25 34.25 0.21 1.82
CA ASN A 25 33.94 -0.21 3.18
C ASN A 25 32.48 0.15 3.49
N HIS A 26 31.73 -0.78 4.05
CA HIS A 26 30.31 -0.66 4.35
C HIS A 26 30.05 -1.00 5.81
N GLY A 27 28.80 -0.88 6.25
CA GLY A 27 28.40 -1.44 7.52
C GLY A 27 28.72 -0.56 8.73
N SER A 28 28.73 -1.21 9.90
CA SER A 28 28.77 -0.53 11.21
C SER A 28 29.92 0.46 11.38
N TRP A 29 31.06 0.23 10.71
CA TRP A 29 32.22 1.11 10.74
C TRP A 29 32.00 2.46 10.04
N VAL A 30 31.20 2.47 8.96
CA VAL A 30 30.79 3.71 8.28
C VAL A 30 29.82 4.49 9.16
N TYR A 31 28.87 3.77 9.77
CA TYR A 31 27.79 4.37 10.54
C TYR A 31 28.20 4.82 11.94
N GLY A 32 29.41 4.48 12.39
CA GLY A 32 29.85 4.73 13.76
C GLY A 32 29.07 3.94 14.81
N THR A 33 28.49 2.81 14.42
CA THR A 33 27.82 1.86 15.34
C THR A 33 28.65 0.61 15.60
N ASN A 34 29.89 0.59 15.11
CA ASN A 34 30.82 -0.51 15.31
C ASN A 34 31.28 -0.60 16.78
N THR A 35 31.61 -1.81 17.17
CA THR A 35 32.29 -2.16 18.43
C THR A 35 33.65 -2.77 18.09
N PRO A 36 34.55 -3.00 19.07
CA PRO A 36 35.78 -3.74 18.84
C PRO A 36 35.58 -5.14 18.24
N ASN A 37 34.38 -5.73 18.41
CA ASN A 37 34.01 -7.06 17.92
C ASN A 37 33.22 -7.03 16.60
N SER A 38 32.98 -5.84 16.03
CA SER A 38 32.24 -5.71 14.78
C SER A 38 33.07 -6.19 13.61
N ASP A 39 32.44 -7.00 12.76
CA ASP A 39 32.90 -7.32 11.42
C ASP A 39 32.99 -6.07 10.54
N ARG A 40 33.72 -6.20 9.43
CA ARG A 40 33.85 -5.21 8.38
C ARG A 40 33.15 -5.72 7.13
N ASP A 41 32.08 -5.03 6.76
CA ASP A 41 31.38 -5.29 5.51
C ASP A 41 32.14 -4.63 4.36
N ILE A 42 32.48 -5.38 3.30
CA ILE A 42 33.21 -4.87 2.13
C ILE A 42 32.39 -5.17 0.88
N ILE A 43 32.33 -4.20 -0.03
CA ILE A 43 31.82 -4.40 -1.38
C ILE A 43 32.97 -4.28 -2.37
N ILE A 44 33.17 -5.31 -3.20
CA ILE A 44 34.15 -5.33 -4.29
C ILE A 44 33.41 -5.36 -5.62
N ILE A 45 33.73 -4.42 -6.52
CA ILE A 45 33.21 -4.39 -7.89
C ILE A 45 34.33 -4.79 -8.85
N THR A 46 34.06 -5.76 -9.72
CA THR A 46 35.04 -6.38 -10.63
C THR A 46 34.62 -6.26 -12.09
N ARG A 47 35.61 -6.32 -12.99
CA ARG A 47 35.44 -6.40 -14.46
C ARG A 47 35.19 -7.81 -14.97
N LEU A 48 35.12 -8.79 -14.08
CA LEU A 48 34.94 -10.18 -14.47
C LEU A 48 33.49 -10.37 -14.92
N SER A 49 33.31 -10.68 -16.20
CA SER A 49 32.01 -10.87 -16.86
C SER A 49 31.50 -12.31 -16.77
N ASP A 50 32.22 -13.21 -16.10
CA ASP A 50 31.89 -14.63 -15.99
C ASP A 50 30.72 -14.90 -15.03
N ARG A 51 30.30 -13.88 -14.26
CA ARG A 51 29.14 -13.95 -13.39
C ARG A 51 27.85 -13.81 -14.19
N ARG A 52 26.89 -14.70 -13.93
CA ARG A 52 25.56 -14.60 -14.51
C ARG A 52 24.92 -13.26 -14.10
N PRO A 53 24.24 -12.56 -15.02
CA PRO A 53 23.47 -11.38 -14.66
C PRO A 53 22.51 -11.67 -13.52
N LEU A 54 22.38 -10.75 -12.57
CA LEU A 54 21.36 -10.84 -11.52
C LEU A 54 19.98 -10.90 -12.17
N LYS A 55 19.19 -11.88 -11.75
CA LYS A 55 17.78 -12.01 -12.12
C LYS A 55 16.97 -11.77 -10.87
N PHE A 56 16.06 -10.80 -10.94
CA PHE A 56 15.10 -10.51 -9.89
C PHE A 56 13.75 -11.10 -10.31
N THR A 57 13.02 -11.75 -9.39
CA THR A 57 11.69 -12.28 -9.74
C THR A 57 10.63 -11.19 -9.72
N ASP A 58 10.86 -10.12 -8.95
CA ASP A 58 10.06 -8.91 -8.92
C ASP A 58 10.95 -7.65 -8.95
N SER A 59 10.36 -6.44 -9.05
CA SER A 59 11.11 -5.18 -9.18
C SER A 59 11.94 -4.78 -7.95
N PHE A 60 11.74 -5.43 -6.80
CA PHE A 60 12.36 -5.08 -5.52
C PHE A 60 12.76 -6.31 -4.70
N GLU A 61 12.96 -7.49 -5.31
CA GLU A 61 13.34 -8.69 -4.56
C GLU A 61 14.80 -8.53 -4.14
N TYR A 62 14.99 -8.01 -2.94
CA TYR A 62 16.32 -7.77 -2.38
C TYR A 62 17.11 -9.07 -2.15
N PHE A 63 16.43 -10.22 -2.13
CA PHE A 63 17.05 -11.54 -2.06
C PHE A 63 17.50 -12.00 -3.44
N HIS A 64 18.56 -11.37 -3.93
CA HIS A 64 19.36 -11.96 -4.99
C HIS A 64 20.43 -12.86 -4.36
N GLN A 65 20.83 -13.91 -5.09
CA GLN A 65 22.02 -14.66 -4.73
C GLN A 65 23.23 -13.77 -4.96
N PHE A 66 23.78 -13.20 -3.90
CA PHE A 66 25.09 -12.56 -3.93
C PHE A 66 26.11 -13.48 -3.27
N GLU A 67 27.34 -13.41 -3.77
CA GLU A 67 28.44 -14.16 -3.22
C GLU A 67 28.96 -13.44 -1.98
N LEU A 68 28.65 -13.99 -0.80
CA LEU A 68 29.14 -13.51 0.48
C LEU A 68 30.30 -14.39 0.94
N HIS A 69 31.50 -13.82 1.01
CA HIS A 69 32.67 -14.48 1.56
C HIS A 69 32.91 -14.02 2.99
N ARG A 70 33.06 -14.96 3.92
CA ARG A 70 33.44 -14.67 5.30
C ARG A 70 34.91 -14.95 5.49
N LEU A 71 35.71 -13.91 5.63
CA LEU A 71 37.17 -14.03 5.77
C LEU A 71 37.59 -13.78 7.22
N TRP A 72 38.29 -14.75 7.79
CA TRP A 72 38.90 -14.71 9.13
C TRP A 72 37.96 -14.28 10.28
N ASN A 73 36.64 -14.47 10.12
CA ASN A 73 35.60 -13.98 11.03
C ASN A 73 35.59 -12.46 11.27
N GLN A 74 36.30 -11.70 10.44
CA GLN A 74 36.46 -10.25 10.55
C GLN A 74 35.86 -9.50 9.37
N TYR A 75 35.72 -10.15 8.21
CA TYR A 75 35.26 -9.51 6.98
C TYR A 75 34.10 -10.28 6.37
N ASP A 76 33.02 -9.57 6.08
CA ASP A 76 31.90 -10.01 5.26
C ASP A 76 32.08 -9.31 3.89
N VAL A 77 32.51 -10.05 2.86
CA VAL A 77 32.84 -9.49 1.53
C VAL A 77 31.80 -9.88 0.50
N CYS A 78 31.15 -8.88 -0.11
CA CYS A 78 30.25 -9.03 -1.25
C CYS A 78 30.99 -8.67 -2.54
N ILE A 79 30.90 -9.53 -3.56
CA ILE A 79 31.54 -9.30 -4.86
C ILE A 79 30.49 -9.17 -5.96
N TYR A 80 30.57 -8.09 -6.74
CA TYR A 80 29.72 -7.82 -7.89
C TYR A 80 30.56 -7.63 -9.17
N SER A 81 30.00 -7.98 -10.32
CA SER A 81 30.49 -7.43 -11.60
C SER A 81 30.00 -5.99 -11.75
N ILE A 82 30.60 -5.21 -12.65
CA ILE A 82 30.14 -3.85 -12.98
C ILE A 82 28.66 -3.87 -13.38
N GLU A 83 28.27 -4.79 -14.25
CA GLU A 83 26.90 -4.90 -14.77
C GLU A 83 25.91 -5.20 -13.64
N ASN A 84 26.23 -6.16 -12.77
CA ASN A 84 25.38 -6.51 -11.63
C ASN A 84 25.27 -5.35 -10.63
N PHE A 85 26.35 -4.60 -10.41
CA PHE A 85 26.32 -3.42 -9.54
C PHE A 85 25.45 -2.30 -10.14
N GLU A 86 25.51 -2.07 -11.46
CA GLU A 86 24.61 -1.13 -12.14
C GLU A 86 23.15 -1.56 -12.08
N VAL A 87 22.84 -2.86 -12.22
CA VAL A 87 21.45 -3.34 -12.04
C VAL A 87 20.96 -3.04 -10.62
N LEU A 88 21.80 -3.22 -9.60
CA LEU A 88 21.46 -2.88 -8.21
C LEU A 88 21.24 -1.38 -8.02
N LEU A 89 22.00 -0.53 -8.70
CA LEU A 89 21.78 0.93 -8.72
C LEU A 89 20.47 1.30 -9.42
N GLN A 90 20.15 0.66 -10.55
CA GLN A 90 18.94 0.88 -11.32
C GLN A 90 17.66 0.60 -10.51
N ILE A 91 17.67 -0.45 -9.70
CA ILE A 91 16.55 -0.79 -8.80
C ILE A 91 16.62 -0.06 -7.45
N ASN A 92 17.55 0.87 -7.27
CA ASN A 92 17.75 1.64 -6.04
C ASN A 92 18.01 0.77 -4.79
N TYR A 93 18.80 -0.31 -4.93
CA TYR A 93 19.20 -1.13 -3.80
C TYR A 93 20.00 -0.31 -2.78
N LEU A 94 19.38 0.05 -1.65
CA LEU A 94 19.92 1.04 -0.71
C LEU A 94 21.27 0.63 -0.08
N ALA A 95 21.57 -0.67 0.01
CA ALA A 95 22.88 -1.16 0.41
C ALA A 95 24.00 -0.70 -0.54
N VAL A 96 23.72 -0.70 -1.85
CA VAL A 96 24.63 -0.30 -2.91
C VAL A 96 24.58 1.20 -3.18
N VAL A 97 23.38 1.81 -3.20
CA VAL A 97 23.21 3.25 -3.40
C VAL A 97 23.99 4.03 -2.35
N GLN A 98 23.94 3.65 -1.07
CA GLN A 98 24.72 4.39 -0.07
C GLN A 98 26.24 4.29 -0.29
N CYS A 99 26.74 3.20 -0.89
CA CYS A 99 28.18 3.00 -1.07
C CYS A 99 28.79 4.01 -2.03
N VAL A 100 28.05 4.40 -3.08
CA VAL A 100 28.57 5.37 -4.07
C VAL A 100 28.66 6.79 -3.52
N PHE A 101 27.98 7.08 -2.40
CA PHE A 101 28.02 8.35 -1.70
C PHE A 101 28.90 8.32 -0.44
N LEU A 102 29.72 7.28 -0.25
CA LEU A 102 30.60 7.22 0.92
C LEU A 102 31.62 8.37 0.92
N PRO A 103 32.01 8.86 2.10
CA PRO A 103 33.21 9.68 2.24
C PRO A 103 34.46 8.96 1.73
N ASP A 104 35.44 9.71 1.25
CA ASP A 104 36.64 9.15 0.60
C ASP A 104 37.44 8.21 1.52
N GLU A 105 37.44 8.46 2.83
CA GLU A 105 38.12 7.59 3.81
C GLU A 105 37.54 6.16 3.89
N PHE A 106 36.33 5.95 3.38
CA PHE A 106 35.68 4.64 3.30
C PHE A 106 35.76 4.02 1.90
N LYS A 107 36.31 4.73 0.91
CA LYS A 107 36.57 4.23 -0.44
C LYS A 107 38.01 3.73 -0.55
N ILE A 108 38.20 2.41 -0.49
CA ILE A 108 39.53 1.79 -0.52
C ILE A 108 40.13 1.85 -1.93
N LYS A 109 39.29 1.70 -2.95
CA LYS A 109 39.64 1.88 -4.38
C LYS A 109 38.42 2.40 -5.11
N GLU A 110 38.59 3.41 -5.97
CA GLU A 110 37.53 3.92 -6.84
C GLU A 110 38.14 4.23 -8.21
N GLU A 111 37.82 3.40 -9.21
CA GLU A 111 38.24 3.62 -10.59
C GLU A 111 37.09 4.09 -11.47
N ILE A 112 35.86 3.66 -11.15
CA ILE A 112 34.62 4.05 -11.81
C ILE A 112 33.82 4.95 -10.88
N ASP A 113 33.44 6.14 -11.35
CA ASP A 113 32.54 7.05 -10.62
C ASP A 113 31.08 6.61 -10.76
N PHE A 114 30.69 5.61 -9.97
CA PHE A 114 29.30 5.14 -9.92
C PHE A 114 28.33 6.18 -9.35
N ARG A 115 28.82 7.19 -8.60
CA ARG A 115 27.98 8.27 -8.11
C ARG A 115 27.43 9.09 -9.27
N LYS A 116 28.30 9.46 -10.21
CA LYS A 116 27.90 10.17 -11.43
C LYS A 116 26.90 9.34 -12.25
N ILE A 117 27.21 8.07 -12.50
CA ILE A 117 26.32 7.16 -13.25
C ILE A 117 24.94 7.08 -12.59
N TYR A 118 24.90 6.89 -11.28
CA TYR A 118 23.65 6.81 -10.53
C TYR A 118 22.83 8.10 -10.63
N LEU A 119 23.44 9.26 -10.38
CA LEU A 119 22.75 10.56 -10.46
C LEU A 119 22.23 10.89 -11.86
N GLU A 120 22.97 10.49 -12.91
CA GLU A 120 22.60 10.79 -14.30
C GLU A 120 21.55 9.82 -14.86
N LYS A 121 21.61 8.53 -14.50
CA LYS A 121 20.80 7.49 -15.15
C LYS A 121 19.69 6.90 -14.27
N TYR A 122 19.93 6.75 -12.98
CA TYR A 122 19.13 5.87 -12.13
C TYR A 122 18.43 6.59 -10.96
N TYR A 123 18.89 7.80 -10.63
CA TYR A 123 18.31 8.60 -9.57
C TYR A 123 16.86 8.97 -9.88
N ASN A 124 15.95 8.40 -9.09
CA ASN A 124 14.52 8.66 -9.17
C ASN A 124 13.97 8.73 -7.75
N THR A 125 13.44 9.89 -7.37
CA THR A 125 13.00 10.17 -5.99
C THR A 125 11.82 9.29 -5.58
N LEU A 126 10.88 9.02 -6.50
CA LEU A 126 9.76 8.13 -6.25
C LEU A 126 10.24 6.69 -6.01
N LYS A 127 11.13 6.17 -6.87
CA LYS A 127 11.71 4.82 -6.69
C LYS A 127 12.55 4.70 -5.42
N LEU A 128 13.29 5.75 -5.05
CA LEU A 128 14.02 5.78 -3.78
C LEU A 128 13.07 5.66 -2.58
N LYS A 129 11.96 6.42 -2.61
CA LYS A 129 10.93 6.35 -1.58
C LYS A 129 10.25 4.96 -1.52
N GLN A 130 9.92 4.39 -2.68
CA GLN A 130 9.39 3.02 -2.80
C GLN A 130 10.35 2.00 -2.16
N ALA A 131 11.62 2.05 -2.57
CA ALA A 131 12.66 1.14 -2.11
C ALA A 131 12.80 1.15 -0.58
N VAL A 132 12.81 2.35 0.03
CA VAL A 132 12.99 2.48 1.47
C VAL A 132 11.74 2.11 2.28
N PHE A 133 10.55 2.43 1.79
CA PHE A 133 9.33 2.02 2.47
C PHE A 133 9.16 0.49 2.42
N TYR A 134 9.47 -0.14 1.29
CA TYR A 134 9.50 -1.60 1.20
C TYR A 134 10.49 -2.22 2.19
N GLU A 135 11.73 -1.71 2.25
CA GLU A 135 12.74 -2.19 3.19
C GLU A 135 12.27 -2.06 4.64
N MET A 136 11.62 -0.94 4.97
CA MET A 136 11.05 -0.74 6.30
C MET A 136 9.90 -1.71 6.61
N GLN A 137 8.97 -1.91 5.68
CA GLN A 137 7.87 -2.89 5.83
C GLN A 137 8.41 -4.31 6.01
N ARG A 138 9.51 -4.66 5.31
CA ARG A 138 10.20 -5.94 5.50
C ARG A 138 10.74 -6.06 6.91
N TYR A 139 11.45 -5.05 7.43
CA TYR A 139 11.95 -5.07 8.81
C TYR A 139 10.83 -5.10 9.85
N TRP A 140 9.67 -4.49 9.58
CA TRP A 140 8.50 -4.61 10.45
C TRP A 140 7.88 -5.99 10.43
N THR A 141 7.72 -6.58 9.26
CA THR A 141 7.32 -7.99 9.13
C THR A 141 8.29 -8.89 9.88
N MET A 142 9.59 -8.58 9.84
CA MET A 142 10.60 -9.31 10.59
C MET A 142 10.41 -9.20 12.11
N TYR A 143 10.01 -8.04 12.59
CA TYR A 143 9.76 -7.79 14.01
C TYR A 143 8.45 -8.44 14.49
N ASN A 144 7.37 -8.33 13.71
CA ASN A 144 6.01 -8.73 14.10
C ASN A 144 5.74 -10.22 13.97
N SER A 145 6.45 -10.96 13.11
CA SER A 145 6.07 -12.33 12.79
C SER A 145 6.06 -13.28 14.00
N ASN A 146 6.72 -12.92 15.12
CA ASN A 146 7.06 -13.79 16.27
C ASN A 146 7.72 -15.13 15.87
N ASN A 147 7.89 -15.39 14.58
CA ASN A 147 8.33 -16.62 13.96
C ASN A 147 9.77 -16.41 13.53
N TYR A 148 10.63 -16.33 14.54
CA TYR A 148 12.06 -16.15 14.35
C TYR A 148 12.74 -17.31 13.61
N SER A 149 12.03 -18.42 13.37
CA SER A 149 12.52 -19.58 12.64
C SER A 149 12.63 -19.38 11.13
N ASN A 150 11.87 -18.45 10.55
CA ASN A 150 11.92 -18.18 9.11
C ASN A 150 13.10 -17.28 8.72
N TYR A 151 13.88 -16.77 9.69
CA TYR A 151 15.03 -15.95 9.38
C TYR A 151 16.22 -16.82 8.98
N PRO A 152 16.97 -16.42 7.94
CA PRO A 152 18.20 -17.10 7.60
C PRO A 152 19.14 -16.99 8.80
N ILE A 153 19.22 -18.09 9.56
CA ILE A 153 20.22 -18.26 10.61
C ILE A 153 21.55 -18.20 9.85
N ARG A 154 22.26 -17.07 9.97
CA ARG A 154 23.62 -16.93 9.42
C ARG A 154 24.44 -18.09 9.98
N SER A 155 24.65 -19.11 9.15
CA SER A 155 25.00 -20.48 9.55
C SER A 155 26.36 -20.65 10.23
N SER A 156 27.19 -19.61 10.32
CA SER A 156 28.59 -19.74 10.77
C SER A 156 28.84 -19.40 12.23
N ARG A 157 27.87 -18.87 12.97
CA ARG A 157 27.97 -18.77 14.43
C ARG A 157 26.84 -19.56 15.03
N THR A 158 27.16 -20.41 15.99
CA THR A 158 26.20 -21.20 16.75
C THR A 158 25.35 -20.23 17.58
N ILE A 159 24.38 -19.56 16.95
CA ILE A 159 23.43 -18.63 17.58
C ILE A 159 22.47 -19.48 18.41
N LYS A 160 22.95 -19.94 19.58
CA LYS A 160 22.18 -20.80 20.50
C LYS A 160 21.41 -20.00 21.55
N THR A 161 21.57 -18.68 21.65
CA THR A 161 20.90 -17.87 22.67
C THR A 161 19.83 -16.97 22.05
N GLY A 162 18.66 -16.87 22.71
CA GLY A 162 17.57 -15.96 22.30
C GLY A 162 17.99 -14.47 22.27
N GLN A 163 19.02 -14.12 23.04
CA GLN A 163 19.59 -12.78 23.10
C GLN A 163 20.10 -12.27 21.73
N LEU A 164 20.90 -13.08 21.05
CA LEU A 164 21.50 -12.74 19.76
C LEU A 164 20.44 -12.50 18.67
N ARG A 165 19.27 -13.14 18.79
CA ARG A 165 18.14 -12.91 17.88
C ARG A 165 17.49 -11.55 18.11
N LYS A 166 17.28 -11.15 19.37
CA LYS A 166 16.76 -9.82 19.72
C LYS A 166 17.71 -8.70 19.27
N ASP A 167 19.02 -8.89 19.47
CA ASP A 167 20.04 -7.97 18.97
C ASP A 167 19.98 -7.79 17.45
N PHE A 168 19.84 -8.90 16.72
CA PHE A 168 19.73 -8.88 15.26
C PHE A 168 18.48 -8.12 14.79
N VAL A 169 17.31 -8.43 15.35
CA VAL A 169 16.05 -7.74 15.02
C VAL A 169 16.15 -6.24 15.32
N LEU A 170 16.70 -5.87 16.48
CA LEU A 170 16.91 -4.47 16.84
C LEU A 170 17.82 -3.75 15.83
N LYS A 171 18.92 -4.40 15.43
CA LYS A 171 19.86 -3.86 14.42
C LYS A 171 19.18 -3.72 13.04
N SER A 172 18.36 -4.69 12.64
CA SER A 172 17.58 -4.65 11.40
C SER A 172 16.58 -3.48 11.38
N LEU A 173 15.84 -3.27 12.48
CA LEU A 173 14.95 -2.11 12.62
C LEU A 173 15.70 -0.79 12.51
N PHE A 174 16.85 -0.69 13.18
CA PHE A 174 17.72 0.49 13.09
C PHE A 174 18.22 0.74 11.64
N HIS A 175 18.54 -0.32 10.90
CA HIS A 175 18.93 -0.18 9.49
C HIS A 175 17.80 0.39 8.62
N GLY A 176 16.55 -0.02 8.84
CA GLY A 176 15.39 0.56 8.17
C GLY A 176 15.23 2.07 8.42
N LEU A 177 15.30 2.48 9.69
CA LEU A 177 15.28 3.90 10.09
C LEU A 177 16.39 4.71 9.40
N ARG A 178 17.60 4.18 9.39
CA ARG A 178 18.73 4.85 8.74
C ARG A 178 18.56 4.93 7.23
N TYR A 179 17.91 3.96 6.60
CA TYR A 179 17.61 4.08 5.17
C TYR A 179 16.59 5.19 4.90
N LEU A 180 15.58 5.38 5.75
CA LEU A 180 14.66 6.52 5.64
C LEU A 180 15.43 7.84 5.70
N ASP A 181 16.36 7.95 6.65
CA ASP A 181 17.26 9.08 6.81
C ASP A 181 18.13 9.35 5.57
N PHE A 182 18.77 8.31 5.01
CA PHE A 182 19.60 8.44 3.82
C PHE A 182 18.81 8.85 2.59
N VAL A 183 17.59 8.33 2.43
CA VAL A 183 16.70 8.72 1.34
C VAL A 183 16.24 10.17 1.50
N GLU A 184 15.95 10.64 2.72
CA GLU A 184 15.67 12.06 2.98
C GLU A 184 16.85 12.94 2.54
N GLN A 185 18.08 12.60 2.96
CA GLN A 185 19.29 13.32 2.57
C GLN A 185 19.51 13.31 1.05
N LEU A 186 19.32 12.16 0.40
CA LEU A 186 19.45 12.02 -1.05
C LEU A 186 18.43 12.88 -1.81
N ILE A 187 17.17 12.86 -1.39
CA ILE A 187 16.11 13.66 -2.04
C ILE A 187 16.40 15.15 -1.91
N GLN A 188 16.81 15.61 -0.72
CA GLN A 188 17.07 17.01 -0.45
C GLN A 188 18.38 17.52 -1.10
N THR A 189 19.43 16.71 -1.10
CA THR A 189 20.80 17.18 -1.40
C THR A 189 21.49 16.46 -2.54
N ARG A 190 20.88 15.41 -3.11
CA ARG A 190 21.50 14.48 -4.07
C ARG A 190 22.81 13.87 -3.55
N SER A 191 22.91 13.71 -2.23
CA SER A 191 24.06 13.13 -1.53
C SER A 191 23.66 12.56 -0.17
N ILE A 192 24.51 11.72 0.42
CA ILE A 192 24.44 11.34 1.84
C ILE A 192 25.65 11.97 2.50
N TYR A 193 25.42 13.03 3.27
CA TYR A 193 26.51 13.82 3.86
C TYR A 193 26.78 13.45 5.32
N ASN A 194 25.83 12.79 6.00
CA ASN A 194 26.01 12.39 7.38
C ASN A 194 25.51 10.96 7.65
N TYR A 195 26.44 10.00 7.61
CA TYR A 195 26.18 8.58 7.89
C TYR A 195 25.91 8.27 9.36
N LYS A 196 26.18 9.23 10.26
CA LYS A 196 26.06 9.08 11.72
C LYS A 196 24.86 9.85 12.29
N ARG A 197 24.04 10.50 11.44
CA ARG A 197 22.92 11.36 11.88
C ARG A 197 21.95 10.62 12.79
N MET A 198 21.74 9.33 12.56
CA MET A 198 20.80 8.50 13.31
C MET A 198 21.45 7.64 14.41
N THR A 199 22.75 7.76 14.65
CA THR A 199 23.44 6.91 15.65
C THR A 199 22.86 7.05 17.06
N TYR A 200 22.41 8.26 17.44
CA TYR A 200 21.78 8.49 18.75
C TYR A 200 20.50 7.66 18.95
N ILE A 201 19.71 7.44 17.89
CA ILE A 201 18.51 6.60 17.95
C ILE A 201 18.88 5.16 18.30
N TYR A 202 20.00 4.65 17.76
CA TYR A 202 20.45 3.30 18.09
C TYR A 202 20.85 3.17 19.57
N ASP A 203 21.45 4.21 20.15
CA ASP A 203 21.79 4.24 21.57
C ASP A 203 20.55 4.35 22.45
N GLU A 204 19.55 5.15 22.07
CA GLU A 204 18.25 5.20 22.75
C GLU A 204 17.50 3.85 22.66
N MET A 205 17.51 3.20 21.50
CA MET A 205 16.95 1.86 21.30
C MET A 205 17.59 0.85 22.26
N LYS A 206 18.92 0.88 22.42
CA LYS A 206 19.64 0.04 23.39
C LYS A 206 19.25 0.36 24.83
N ALA A 207 19.12 1.63 25.17
CA ALA A 207 18.74 2.07 26.52
C ALA A 207 17.33 1.62 26.88
N ILE A 208 16.35 1.80 25.99
CA ILE A 208 14.95 1.37 26.18
C ILE A 208 14.86 -0.14 26.32
N ARG A 209 15.61 -0.87 25.49
CA ARG A 209 15.67 -2.32 25.54
C ARG A 209 16.30 -2.84 26.85
N GLY A 210 17.30 -2.16 27.38
CA GLY A 210 18.08 -2.63 28.52
C GLY A 210 18.96 -3.84 28.23
N ASP A 211 19.68 -4.29 29.26
CA ASP A 211 20.51 -5.50 29.25
C ASP A 211 20.42 -6.21 30.62
N PRO A 212 19.85 -7.44 30.70
CA PRO A 212 19.31 -8.23 29.60
C PRO A 212 17.92 -7.73 29.12
N PRO A 213 17.57 -7.89 27.83
CA PRO A 213 16.26 -7.57 27.30
C PRO A 213 15.20 -8.58 27.75
N ASP A 214 14.20 -8.09 28.48
CA ASP A 214 12.93 -8.79 28.59
C ASP A 214 12.07 -8.60 27.31
N ASN A 215 10.86 -9.17 27.26
CA ASN A 215 9.99 -9.02 26.10
C ASN A 215 9.28 -7.65 26.06
N SER A 216 9.00 -7.07 27.22
CA SER A 216 8.35 -5.75 27.34
C SER A 216 9.28 -4.62 26.88
N SER A 217 10.60 -4.77 27.10
CA SER A 217 11.60 -3.79 26.69
C SER A 217 11.83 -3.81 25.19
N MET A 218 11.77 -4.98 24.55
CA MET A 218 11.76 -5.08 23.08
C MET A 218 10.49 -4.46 22.48
N ALA A 219 9.32 -4.67 23.09
CA ALA A 219 8.08 -4.05 22.66
C ALA A 219 8.17 -2.51 22.65
N ARG A 220 8.66 -1.93 23.75
CA ARG A 220 8.89 -0.49 23.88
C ARG A 220 9.94 0.04 22.88
N ALA A 221 11.01 -0.72 22.65
CA ALA A 221 12.01 -0.34 21.65
C ALA A 221 11.42 -0.36 20.23
N GLY A 222 10.56 -1.33 19.93
CA GLY A 222 9.82 -1.38 18.66
C GLY A 222 8.85 -0.21 18.50
N GLU A 223 8.07 0.12 19.54
CA GLU A 223 7.18 1.28 19.54
C GLU A 223 7.95 2.59 19.32
N PHE A 224 9.08 2.76 19.99
CA PHE A 224 9.96 3.92 19.78
C PHE A 224 10.46 4.03 18.32
N VAL A 225 10.91 2.91 17.73
CA VAL A 225 11.32 2.86 16.31
C VAL A 225 10.15 3.21 15.41
N HIS A 226 8.94 2.73 15.70
CA HIS A 226 7.74 3.01 14.91
C HIS A 226 7.43 4.51 14.87
N ILE A 227 7.42 5.19 16.02
CA ILE A 227 7.25 6.64 16.09
C ILE A 227 8.31 7.37 15.25
N LYS A 228 9.58 6.94 15.33
CA LYS A 228 10.66 7.54 14.53
C LYS A 228 10.56 7.25 13.03
N CYS A 229 10.02 6.08 12.65
CA CYS A 229 9.72 5.77 11.27
C CYS A 229 8.64 6.72 10.75
N ASP A 230 7.54 6.88 11.48
CA ASP A 230 6.41 7.72 11.06
C ASP A 230 6.83 9.19 10.90
N GLU A 231 7.68 9.71 11.81
CA GLU A 231 8.27 11.04 11.71
C GLU A 231 9.07 11.22 10.39
N LEU A 232 9.88 10.23 10.00
CA LEU A 232 10.69 10.28 8.79
C LEU A 232 9.87 10.02 7.51
N GLN A 233 8.93 9.09 7.56
CA GLN A 233 8.01 8.81 6.45
C GLN A 233 7.17 10.04 6.14
N SER A 234 6.64 10.73 7.16
CA SER A 234 5.90 11.98 6.99
C SER A 234 6.74 13.06 6.30
N LYS A 235 8.03 13.18 6.63
CA LYS A 235 8.95 14.11 5.92
C LYS A 235 9.13 13.71 4.46
N LEU A 236 9.27 12.41 4.18
CA LEU A 236 9.38 11.89 2.82
C LEU A 236 8.08 12.07 2.03
N ASP A 237 6.91 12.00 2.67
CA ASP A 237 5.62 12.32 2.08
C ASP A 237 5.51 13.79 1.69
N VAL A 238 6.06 14.70 2.48
CA VAL A 238 6.13 16.12 2.12
C VAL A 238 7.10 16.36 0.96
N LEU A 239 8.27 15.71 0.96
CA LEU A 239 9.30 15.91 -0.06
C LEU A 239 8.94 15.27 -1.41
N VAL A 240 8.30 14.11 -1.37
CA VAL A 240 7.86 13.35 -2.53
C VAL A 240 6.44 12.87 -2.23
N PRO A 241 5.43 13.72 -2.49
CA PRO A 241 4.06 13.35 -2.28
C PRO A 241 3.70 12.09 -3.07
N THR A 242 3.19 11.10 -2.35
CA THR A 242 2.62 9.87 -2.89
C THR A 242 1.15 9.86 -2.54
N ASN A 243 0.34 9.09 -3.26
CA ASN A 243 -1.12 9.11 -3.16
C ASN A 243 -1.79 10.38 -3.68
N ILE A 244 -1.09 11.11 -4.54
CA ILE A 244 -1.70 12.16 -5.33
C ILE A 244 -2.23 11.54 -6.61
N ILE A 245 -3.52 11.71 -6.86
CA ILE A 245 -4.15 11.33 -8.12
C ILE A 245 -4.74 12.57 -8.76
N LYS A 246 -4.48 12.77 -10.06
CA LYS A 246 -5.01 13.89 -10.83
C LYS A 246 -5.88 13.38 -11.98
N GLY A 247 -7.06 13.96 -12.12
CA GLY A 247 -7.96 13.65 -13.23
C GLY A 247 -9.43 13.65 -12.79
N SER A 248 -10.20 12.72 -13.37
CA SER A 248 -11.63 12.60 -13.11
C SER A 248 -11.94 11.64 -11.97
N PHE A 249 -12.86 12.04 -11.11
CA PHE A 249 -13.37 11.24 -10.01
C PHE A 249 -14.87 11.08 -10.12
N GLU A 250 -15.37 9.87 -9.93
CA GLU A 250 -16.79 9.59 -9.68
C GLU A 250 -16.99 9.44 -8.17
N VAL A 251 -17.94 10.20 -7.63
CA VAL A 251 -18.26 10.17 -6.20
C VAL A 251 -19.63 9.56 -6.03
N TYR A 252 -19.72 8.56 -5.17
CA TYR A 252 -20.94 7.90 -4.76
C TYR A 252 -21.24 8.26 -3.30
N ILE A 253 -22.43 8.79 -3.05
CA ILE A 253 -22.91 9.09 -1.70
C ILE A 253 -24.06 8.14 -1.40
N THR A 254 -23.93 7.36 -0.35
CA THR A 254 -24.99 6.48 0.14
C THR A 254 -25.68 7.14 1.32
N LEU A 255 -27.01 7.09 1.31
CA LEU A 255 -27.88 7.72 2.29
C LEU A 255 -28.69 6.64 3.04
N ASP A 256 -28.94 6.85 4.34
CA ASP A 256 -29.76 5.96 5.16
C ASP A 256 -31.26 6.15 4.86
N PHE A 257 -31.97 5.06 4.59
CA PHE A 257 -33.41 5.06 4.34
C PHE A 257 -34.14 3.90 5.02
N THR A 258 -33.90 3.76 6.32
CA THR A 258 -34.47 2.69 7.14
C THR A 258 -36.00 2.71 7.27
N ASP A 259 -36.67 3.88 7.18
CA ASP A 259 -38.10 3.98 7.57
C ASP A 259 -39.14 4.40 6.50
N HIS A 260 -38.80 5.03 5.36
CA HIS A 260 -39.82 5.55 4.42
C HIS A 260 -39.38 5.64 2.93
N THR A 261 -39.22 4.51 2.24
CA THR A 261 -38.54 4.51 0.92
C THR A 261 -39.20 5.36 -0.17
N GLU A 262 -40.53 5.40 -0.32
CA GLU A 262 -41.15 6.11 -1.46
C GLU A 262 -41.09 7.64 -1.32
N GLN A 263 -41.60 8.19 -0.21
CA GLN A 263 -41.53 9.63 0.06
C GLN A 263 -40.08 10.12 0.08
N ALA A 264 -39.17 9.32 0.62
CA ALA A 264 -37.77 9.70 0.69
C ALA A 264 -37.08 9.69 -0.69
N ILE A 265 -37.48 8.80 -1.59
CA ILE A 265 -37.06 8.86 -3.01
C ILE A 265 -37.57 10.15 -3.65
N GLU A 266 -38.82 10.54 -3.46
CA GLU A 266 -39.36 11.79 -4.02
C GLU A 266 -38.62 13.03 -3.49
N ILE A 267 -38.36 13.08 -2.18
CA ILE A 267 -37.59 14.18 -1.56
C ILE A 267 -36.17 14.20 -2.11
N LEU A 268 -35.52 13.04 -2.26
CA LEU A 268 -34.16 12.96 -2.79
C LEU A 268 -34.10 13.30 -4.28
N GLN A 269 -35.07 12.86 -5.08
CA GLN A 269 -35.21 13.27 -6.48
C GLN A 269 -35.26 14.78 -6.58
N LYS A 270 -36.13 15.41 -5.78
CA LYS A 270 -36.25 16.87 -5.73
C LYS A 270 -34.99 17.57 -5.21
N ALA A 271 -34.25 16.96 -4.28
CA ALA A 271 -32.96 17.49 -3.82
C ALA A 271 -31.89 17.40 -4.92
N CYS A 272 -31.96 16.37 -5.78
CA CYS A 272 -31.08 16.22 -6.92
C CYS A 272 -31.48 17.12 -8.10
N GLU A 273 -32.76 17.51 -8.22
CA GLU A 273 -33.24 18.45 -9.24
C GLU A 273 -32.45 19.78 -9.15
N ASN A 274 -31.83 20.16 -10.26
CA ASN A 274 -30.97 21.34 -10.39
C ASN A 274 -29.59 21.24 -9.71
N THR A 275 -29.19 20.05 -9.27
CA THR A 275 -27.81 19.77 -8.84
C THR A 275 -27.06 18.97 -9.90
N LYS A 276 -25.77 18.71 -9.67
CA LYS A 276 -24.97 17.80 -10.50
C LYS A 276 -25.11 16.32 -10.12
N TYR A 277 -25.89 16.01 -9.08
CA TYR A 277 -26.03 14.66 -8.56
C TYR A 277 -27.07 13.87 -9.35
N LYS A 278 -26.69 12.68 -9.81
CA LYS A 278 -27.57 11.70 -10.44
C LYS A 278 -28.06 10.72 -9.40
N LEU A 279 -29.37 10.57 -9.26
CA LEU A 279 -29.96 9.54 -8.40
C LEU A 279 -29.71 8.14 -8.99
N MET A 280 -29.36 7.20 -8.13
CA MET A 280 -29.18 5.79 -8.46
C MET A 280 -29.85 4.89 -7.43
N PHE A 281 -30.44 3.81 -7.90
CA PHE A 281 -31.09 2.83 -7.05
C PHE A 281 -30.45 1.47 -7.27
N ILE A 282 -29.58 1.08 -6.34
CA ILE A 282 -28.89 -0.20 -6.43
C ILE A 282 -29.65 -1.22 -5.58
N GLN A 283 -30.15 -2.26 -6.24
CA GLN A 283 -30.69 -3.43 -5.58
C GLN A 283 -29.70 -4.57 -5.73
N LEU A 284 -29.32 -5.13 -4.59
CA LEU A 284 -28.48 -6.32 -4.55
C LEU A 284 -29.34 -7.56 -4.72
N ASP A 285 -28.85 -8.51 -5.51
CA ASP A 285 -29.49 -9.82 -5.64
C ASP A 285 -29.04 -10.71 -4.49
N THR A 286 -29.58 -10.46 -3.29
CA THR A 286 -29.41 -11.35 -2.14
C THR A 286 -30.54 -12.38 -2.13
N ASP A 287 -30.17 -13.64 -1.89
CA ASP A 287 -31.03 -14.83 -2.05
C ASP A 287 -32.22 -14.90 -1.08
N SER A 288 -32.32 -14.00 -0.10
CA SER A 288 -33.38 -14.05 0.89
C SER A 288 -34.54 -13.10 0.53
N GLU A 289 -35.75 -13.64 0.39
CA GLU A 289 -37.01 -12.87 0.26
C GLU A 289 -37.24 -11.90 1.44
N LYS A 290 -36.46 -12.03 2.52
CA LYS A 290 -36.56 -11.24 3.74
C LYS A 290 -35.57 -10.07 3.69
N LYS A 291 -36.03 -8.97 3.09
CA LYS A 291 -35.38 -7.64 3.05
C LYS A 291 -34.16 -7.58 2.14
N LYS A 292 -34.39 -7.44 0.83
CA LYS A 292 -33.35 -6.96 -0.08
C LYS A 292 -32.89 -5.58 0.38
N PRO A 293 -31.62 -5.38 0.76
CA PRO A 293 -31.12 -4.04 1.05
C PRO A 293 -31.21 -3.21 -0.22
N LYS A 294 -32.13 -2.25 -0.19
CA LYS A 294 -32.27 -1.22 -1.21
C LYS A 294 -31.32 -0.12 -0.80
N THR A 295 -30.23 0.04 -1.54
CA THR A 295 -29.24 1.08 -1.24
C THR A 295 -29.56 2.26 -2.14
N LEU A 296 -30.01 3.35 -1.54
CA LEU A 296 -30.23 4.60 -2.28
C LEU A 296 -28.91 5.37 -2.31
N MET A 297 -28.48 5.71 -3.51
CA MET A 297 -27.21 6.39 -3.74
C MET A 297 -27.42 7.54 -4.70
N VAL A 298 -26.54 8.53 -4.60
CA VAL A 298 -26.38 9.54 -5.65
C VAL A 298 -24.95 9.49 -6.16
N SER A 299 -24.75 9.74 -7.46
CA SER A 299 -23.41 9.92 -8.03
C SER A 299 -23.20 11.32 -8.58
N SER A 300 -21.95 11.76 -8.63
CA SER A 300 -21.56 12.94 -9.41
C SER A 300 -20.11 12.83 -9.83
N TYR A 301 -19.74 13.62 -10.84
CA TYR A 301 -18.36 13.68 -11.34
C TYR A 301 -17.66 14.94 -10.86
N TYR A 302 -16.39 14.77 -10.52
CA TYR A 302 -15.47 15.83 -10.13
C TYR A 302 -14.19 15.74 -10.97
N TYR A 303 -13.51 16.87 -11.12
CA TYR A 303 -12.20 16.92 -11.76
C TYR A 303 -11.25 17.73 -10.88
N GLY A 304 -10.07 17.18 -10.61
CA GLY A 304 -9.07 17.86 -9.78
C GLY A 304 -7.99 16.91 -9.27
N GLU A 305 -7.57 17.11 -8.02
CA GLU A 305 -6.46 16.40 -7.41
C GLU A 305 -6.86 15.81 -6.06
N TYR A 306 -6.69 14.50 -5.86
CA TYR A 306 -6.80 13.87 -4.54
C TYR A 306 -5.46 14.01 -3.79
N PRO A 307 -5.44 14.28 -2.46
CA PRO A 307 -6.58 14.39 -1.56
C PRO A 307 -7.23 15.79 -1.48
N SER A 308 -6.71 16.81 -2.15
CA SER A 308 -7.19 18.19 -1.98
C SER A 308 -8.67 18.38 -2.37
N ILE A 309 -9.16 17.62 -3.36
CA ILE A 309 -10.56 17.64 -3.82
C ILE A 309 -11.53 17.01 -2.80
N PHE A 310 -11.04 16.21 -1.85
CA PHE A 310 -11.87 15.51 -0.87
C PHE A 310 -12.72 16.48 -0.04
N LYS A 311 -12.10 17.54 0.49
CA LYS A 311 -12.78 18.51 1.33
C LYS A 311 -13.91 19.22 0.59
N GLN A 312 -13.68 19.58 -0.67
CA GLN A 312 -14.72 20.16 -1.53
C GLN A 312 -15.89 19.18 -1.73
N ILE A 313 -15.58 17.92 -2.06
CA ILE A 313 -16.61 16.88 -2.25
C ILE A 313 -17.44 16.70 -0.99
N GLU A 314 -16.80 16.63 0.17
CA GLU A 314 -17.44 16.44 1.46
C GLU A 314 -18.36 17.63 1.82
N GLU A 315 -17.85 18.86 1.74
CA GLU A 315 -18.62 20.07 2.02
C GLU A 315 -19.85 20.20 1.09
N GLU A 316 -19.67 19.97 -0.21
CA GLU A 316 -20.76 20.00 -1.18
C GLU A 316 -21.79 18.89 -0.94
N ALA A 317 -21.35 17.69 -0.56
CA ALA A 317 -22.24 16.57 -0.24
C ALA A 317 -23.10 16.88 1.00
N TYR A 318 -22.50 17.32 2.10
CA TYR A 318 -23.23 17.65 3.32
C TYR A 318 -24.16 18.86 3.14
N GLN A 319 -23.78 19.83 2.30
CA GLN A 319 -24.66 20.95 1.96
C GLN A 319 -25.86 20.51 1.11
N ALA A 320 -25.62 19.69 0.07
CA ALA A 320 -26.68 19.24 -0.84
C ALA A 320 -27.67 18.28 -0.18
N PHE A 321 -27.19 17.48 0.78
CA PHE A 321 -27.97 16.43 1.44
C PHE A 321 -28.10 16.63 2.95
N GLN A 322 -28.16 17.89 3.42
CA GLN A 322 -28.27 18.22 4.85
C GLN A 322 -29.50 17.60 5.56
N ASP A 323 -30.55 17.30 4.79
CA ASP A 323 -31.79 16.68 5.28
C ASP A 323 -31.72 15.14 5.31
N PHE A 324 -30.58 14.56 4.91
CA PHE A 324 -30.36 13.12 4.85
C PHE A 324 -29.18 12.71 5.72
N ASN A 325 -29.25 11.48 6.26
CA ASN A 325 -28.12 10.88 6.95
C ASN A 325 -27.18 10.23 5.92
N ILE A 326 -26.04 10.84 5.66
CA ILE A 326 -25.00 10.27 4.80
C ILE A 326 -24.28 9.14 5.55
N ILE A 327 -24.37 7.91 5.03
CA ILE A 327 -23.74 6.72 5.63
C ILE A 327 -22.43 6.32 4.94
N ARG A 328 -22.25 6.69 3.67
CA ARG A 328 -21.03 6.40 2.91
C ARG A 328 -20.72 7.49 1.91
N ILE A 329 -19.46 7.87 1.81
CA ILE A 329 -18.90 8.60 0.66
C ILE A 329 -17.78 7.73 0.08
N LYS A 330 -17.96 7.31 -1.18
CA LYS A 330 -16.97 6.52 -1.94
C LYS A 330 -16.49 7.35 -3.13
N ILE A 331 -15.18 7.56 -3.21
CA ILE A 331 -14.54 8.31 -4.30
C ILE A 331 -13.76 7.32 -5.16
N LYS A 332 -14.08 7.33 -6.45
CA LYS A 332 -13.49 6.45 -7.45
C LYS A 332 -12.73 7.28 -8.46
N SER A 333 -11.46 6.99 -8.63
CA SER A 333 -10.65 7.54 -9.71
C SER A 333 -10.84 6.70 -10.97
N SER A 334 -10.86 7.32 -12.15
CA SER A 334 -10.59 6.56 -13.38
C SER A 334 -9.24 5.85 -13.24
N ALA A 335 -9.13 4.59 -13.67
CA ALA A 335 -7.87 3.86 -13.66
C ALA A 335 -6.81 4.48 -14.61
N SER A 336 -7.25 5.33 -15.56
CA SER A 336 -6.35 6.05 -16.46
C SER A 336 -5.74 7.32 -15.86
N ASN A 337 -6.22 7.80 -14.71
CA ASN A 337 -5.74 9.04 -14.09
C ASN A 337 -4.24 8.97 -13.75
N GLU A 338 -3.60 10.15 -13.74
CA GLU A 338 -2.22 10.30 -13.28
C GLU A 338 -2.15 9.98 -11.79
N GLY A 339 -1.16 9.21 -11.37
CA GLY A 339 -0.92 8.87 -9.96
C GLY A 339 -1.61 7.60 -9.46
N VAL A 340 -2.50 6.99 -10.25
CA VAL A 340 -3.01 5.63 -9.98
C VAL A 340 -1.83 4.66 -9.90
N PRO A 341 -1.74 3.77 -8.89
CA PRO A 341 -0.58 2.89 -8.71
C PRO A 341 -0.40 1.99 -9.94
N GLN A 342 0.78 2.02 -10.55
CA GLN A 342 1.07 1.29 -11.78
C GLN A 342 1.37 -0.17 -11.53
N THR A 343 2.15 -0.46 -10.48
CA THR A 343 2.57 -1.82 -10.12
C THR A 343 2.03 -2.20 -8.75
N ASP A 344 1.92 -3.51 -8.48
CA ASP A 344 1.46 -4.05 -7.18
C ASP A 344 2.30 -3.52 -6.02
N MET A 345 3.59 -3.25 -6.28
CA MET A 345 4.47 -2.65 -5.29
C MET A 345 4.06 -1.21 -4.94
N GLU A 346 3.75 -0.39 -5.94
CA GLU A 346 3.29 0.98 -5.68
C GLU A 346 1.98 0.95 -4.89
N LYS A 347 1.09 0.00 -5.24
CA LYS A 347 -0.15 -0.22 -4.50
C LYS A 347 0.14 -0.55 -3.04
N LYS A 348 0.94 -1.58 -2.79
CA LYS A 348 1.27 -2.08 -1.45
C LYS A 348 2.01 -1.08 -0.56
N VAL A 349 2.88 -0.27 -1.15
CA VAL A 349 3.79 0.60 -0.40
C VAL A 349 3.15 1.96 -0.11
N PHE A 350 2.32 2.48 -1.01
CA PHE A 350 1.78 3.82 -0.87
C PHE A 350 0.31 3.86 -0.50
N TRP A 351 -0.46 2.84 -0.85
CA TRP A 351 -1.91 2.84 -0.61
C TRP A 351 -2.29 1.84 0.48
N ASN A 352 -3.45 2.05 1.09
CA ASN A 352 -3.99 1.12 2.07
C ASN A 352 -4.52 -0.13 1.35
N ASP A 353 -4.07 -1.31 1.77
CA ASP A 353 -4.43 -2.60 1.15
C ASP A 353 -5.89 -3.01 1.41
N GLU A 354 -6.51 -2.47 2.46
CA GLU A 354 -7.90 -2.77 2.80
C GLU A 354 -8.88 -1.81 2.13
N THR A 355 -8.54 -0.52 1.99
CA THR A 355 -9.51 0.50 1.55
C THR A 355 -9.31 0.99 0.12
N ASN A 356 -8.14 0.77 -0.48
CA ASN A 356 -7.85 1.15 -1.85
C ASN A 356 -7.72 -0.09 -2.73
N TYR A 357 -8.43 -0.13 -3.84
CA TYR A 357 -8.48 -1.29 -4.71
C TYR A 357 -8.92 -0.90 -6.12
N PHE A 358 -8.60 -1.74 -7.10
CA PHE A 358 -9.21 -1.61 -8.43
C PHE A 358 -10.60 -2.22 -8.43
N GLU A 359 -11.57 -1.51 -8.97
CA GLU A 359 -12.95 -1.98 -9.15
C GLU A 359 -13.27 -2.02 -10.65
N PHE A 360 -13.83 -3.14 -11.10
CA PHE A 360 -14.26 -3.34 -12.48
C PHE A 360 -15.75 -3.61 -12.50
N HIS A 361 -16.47 -2.89 -13.35
CA HIS A 361 -17.89 -3.08 -13.56
C HIS A 361 -18.13 -3.60 -14.99
N TYR A 362 -18.63 -4.83 -15.09
CA TYR A 362 -19.00 -5.50 -16.34
C TYR A 362 -20.50 -5.34 -16.55
N LYS A 363 -20.90 -4.57 -17.57
CA LYS A 363 -22.31 -4.49 -17.99
C LYS A 363 -22.63 -5.64 -18.94
N ILE A 364 -23.52 -6.54 -18.52
CA ILE A 364 -23.92 -7.71 -19.29
C ILE A 364 -25.38 -7.54 -19.73
N PRO A 365 -25.69 -7.70 -21.02
CA PRO A 365 -27.07 -7.65 -21.49
C PRO A 365 -27.79 -8.95 -21.10
N LEU A 366 -29.03 -8.84 -20.64
CA LEU A 366 -29.93 -9.98 -20.57
C LEU A 366 -31.06 -9.85 -21.57
N GLU A 367 -31.36 -10.95 -22.25
CA GLU A 367 -32.43 -11.03 -23.25
C GLU A 367 -33.77 -11.46 -22.62
N GLU A 368 -33.81 -12.18 -21.48
CA GLU A 368 -35.07 -12.66 -20.85
C GLU A 368 -35.02 -12.82 -19.32
N GLU A 369 -36.19 -12.87 -18.65
CA GLU A 369 -36.35 -13.08 -17.20
C GLU A 369 -35.80 -14.43 -16.70
N CYS A 370 -35.73 -15.46 -17.57
CA CYS A 370 -35.14 -16.78 -17.26
C CYS A 370 -33.60 -16.73 -17.08
N GLU A 371 -32.94 -15.60 -17.32
CA GLU A 371 -31.47 -15.51 -17.26
C GLU A 371 -30.90 -15.16 -15.87
N ARG A 372 -31.72 -15.04 -14.81
CA ARG A 372 -31.19 -14.90 -13.44
C ARG A 372 -30.38 -16.12 -13.00
N ASP A 373 -30.84 -17.31 -13.33
CA ASP A 373 -30.10 -18.55 -13.05
C ASP A 373 -28.80 -18.61 -13.86
N LYS A 374 -28.79 -18.04 -15.06
CA LYS A 374 -27.61 -17.91 -15.93
C LYS A 374 -26.60 -16.92 -15.34
N LEU A 375 -27.05 -15.77 -14.83
CA LEU A 375 -26.20 -14.81 -14.09
C LEU A 375 -25.62 -15.41 -12.83
N ARG A 376 -26.43 -16.09 -12.02
CA ARG A 376 -25.96 -16.79 -10.84
C ARG A 376 -24.95 -17.86 -11.20
N SER A 377 -25.20 -18.62 -12.26
CA SER A 377 -24.27 -19.61 -12.80
C SER A 377 -22.97 -18.96 -13.27
N LEU A 378 -23.05 -17.78 -13.87
CA LEU A 378 -21.89 -17.03 -14.36
C LEU A 378 -21.07 -16.43 -13.21
N VAL A 379 -21.70 -15.82 -12.20
CA VAL A 379 -21.02 -15.38 -10.96
C VAL A 379 -20.36 -16.58 -10.26
N ASN A 380 -21.07 -17.71 -10.14
CA ASN A 380 -20.53 -18.93 -9.53
C ASN A 380 -19.41 -19.57 -10.36
N MET A 381 -19.47 -19.46 -11.68
CA MET A 381 -18.44 -19.93 -12.60
C MET A 381 -17.20 -19.06 -12.52
N CYS A 382 -17.36 -17.74 -12.38
CA CYS A 382 -16.25 -16.82 -12.20
C CYS A 382 -15.59 -17.03 -10.81
N ARG A 383 -16.36 -17.25 -9.73
CA ARG A 383 -15.82 -17.34 -8.35
C ARG A 383 -14.51 -18.15 -8.15
N PRO A 384 -14.25 -19.32 -8.78
CA PRO A 384 -12.98 -20.03 -8.65
C PRO A 384 -11.78 -19.38 -9.35
N TYR A 385 -12.01 -18.67 -10.46
CA TYR A 385 -10.96 -17.99 -11.24
C TYR A 385 -10.57 -16.66 -10.63
N PHE A 386 -11.53 -16.05 -9.94
CA PHE A 386 -11.35 -14.80 -9.25
C PHE A 386 -11.13 -15.15 -7.79
N LYS A 387 -9.87 -15.16 -7.33
CA LYS A 387 -9.55 -15.23 -5.88
C LYS A 387 -10.04 -13.98 -5.11
N TYR A 388 -11.01 -13.26 -5.66
CA TYR A 388 -11.29 -11.86 -5.46
C TYR A 388 -12.80 -11.67 -5.32
N ASP A 389 -13.18 -10.60 -4.63
CA ASP A 389 -14.58 -10.36 -4.26
C ASP A 389 -15.42 -10.00 -5.48
N LEU A 390 -16.22 -10.97 -5.93
CA LEU A 390 -17.21 -10.83 -7.00
C LEU A 390 -18.63 -10.71 -6.41
N HIS A 391 -19.40 -9.75 -6.91
CA HIS A 391 -20.83 -9.66 -6.66
C HIS A 391 -21.58 -9.14 -7.88
N SER A 392 -22.86 -9.48 -7.98
CA SER A 392 -23.78 -8.96 -8.99
C SER A 392 -24.71 -7.92 -8.36
N SER A 393 -24.92 -6.83 -9.08
CA SER A 393 -25.84 -5.78 -8.68
C SER A 393 -26.69 -5.37 -9.88
N ASP A 394 -27.83 -4.76 -9.59
CA ASP A 394 -28.73 -4.27 -10.61
C ASP A 394 -29.22 -2.86 -10.28
N ASN A 395 -29.30 -2.02 -11.32
CA ASN A 395 -29.84 -0.68 -11.22
C ASN A 395 -31.33 -0.70 -11.55
N VAL A 396 -32.16 -0.90 -10.53
CA VAL A 396 -33.62 -1.06 -10.68
C VAL A 396 -34.27 0.16 -11.32
N TYR A 397 -33.67 1.35 -11.14
CA TYR A 397 -34.19 2.59 -11.71
C TYR A 397 -34.24 2.53 -13.24
N GLU A 398 -33.23 1.94 -13.87
CA GLU A 398 -33.17 1.84 -15.33
C GLU A 398 -34.13 0.80 -15.90
N ARG A 399 -34.44 -0.28 -15.15
CA ARG A 399 -35.41 -1.30 -15.57
C ARG A 399 -36.82 -0.74 -15.80
N ILE A 400 -37.22 0.28 -15.06
CA ILE A 400 -38.55 0.88 -15.20
C ILE A 400 -38.72 1.51 -16.60
N HIS A 401 -37.61 1.89 -17.25
CA HIS A 401 -37.61 2.66 -18.49
C HIS A 401 -36.97 1.95 -19.68
N GLN A 402 -36.18 0.88 -19.49
CA GLN A 402 -35.48 0.18 -20.56
C GLN A 402 -36.17 -1.15 -20.93
N LYS A 403 -36.22 -1.45 -22.24
CA LYS A 403 -36.75 -2.72 -22.75
C LYS A 403 -35.87 -3.93 -22.42
N ASN A 404 -34.56 -3.73 -22.24
CA ASN A 404 -33.58 -4.78 -21.98
C ASN A 404 -32.83 -4.44 -20.69
N PRO A 405 -32.98 -5.21 -19.60
CA PRO A 405 -32.27 -4.93 -18.35
C PRO A 405 -30.77 -5.22 -18.51
N GLU A 406 -29.93 -4.24 -18.18
CA GLU A 406 -28.49 -4.40 -18.06
C GLU A 406 -28.13 -4.85 -16.64
N TYR A 407 -27.35 -5.93 -16.51
CA TYR A 407 -26.83 -6.36 -15.21
C TYR A 407 -25.39 -5.95 -15.04
N MET A 408 -25.01 -5.59 -13.82
CA MET A 408 -23.66 -5.18 -13.50
C MET A 408 -22.98 -6.22 -12.61
N ILE A 409 -21.92 -6.84 -13.11
CA ILE A 409 -21.02 -7.68 -12.32
C ILE A 409 -19.85 -6.82 -11.89
N THR A 410 -19.49 -6.89 -10.61
CA THR A 410 -18.40 -6.10 -10.06
C THR A 410 -17.29 -7.02 -9.56
N MET A 411 -16.05 -6.74 -9.95
CA MET A 411 -14.82 -7.38 -9.45
C MET A 411 -13.97 -6.36 -8.70
N ARG A 412 -13.40 -6.75 -7.56
CA ARG A 412 -12.50 -5.91 -6.75
C ARG A 412 -11.13 -6.56 -6.56
N LEU A 413 -10.05 -5.83 -6.83
CA LEU A 413 -8.65 -6.28 -6.71
C LEU A 413 -7.87 -5.38 -5.75
N PHE A 414 -7.61 -5.86 -4.54
CA PHE A 414 -7.02 -5.08 -3.44
C PHE A 414 -5.49 -4.91 -3.53
N ASP A 415 -4.77 -5.99 -3.81
CA ASP A 415 -3.30 -6.00 -3.81
C ASP A 415 -2.67 -5.74 -5.19
N PHE A 416 -3.45 -5.17 -6.10
CA PHE A 416 -3.07 -5.05 -7.51
C PHE A 416 -2.69 -3.61 -7.86
N GLY A 417 -1.61 -3.46 -8.62
CA GLY A 417 -1.35 -2.27 -9.41
C GLY A 417 -2.08 -2.33 -10.75
N ARG A 418 -2.12 -1.20 -11.45
CA ARG A 418 -2.86 -1.04 -12.72
C ARG A 418 -2.50 -2.09 -13.76
N GLU A 419 -1.21 -2.42 -13.92
CA GLU A 419 -0.76 -3.37 -14.94
C GLU A 419 -1.40 -4.75 -14.74
N ASN A 420 -1.25 -5.32 -13.55
CA ASN A 420 -1.81 -6.62 -13.23
C ASN A 420 -3.35 -6.57 -13.15
N ALA A 421 -3.93 -5.47 -12.66
CA ALA A 421 -5.38 -5.31 -12.60
C ALA A 421 -6.00 -5.35 -14.00
N LEU A 422 -5.42 -4.63 -14.97
CA LEU A 422 -5.87 -4.63 -16.36
C LEU A 422 -5.65 -5.98 -17.05
N LYS A 423 -4.55 -6.68 -16.73
CA LYS A 423 -4.31 -8.04 -17.21
C LYS A 423 -5.39 -9.00 -16.72
N THR A 424 -5.69 -9.01 -15.42
CA THR A 424 -6.75 -9.83 -14.83
C THR A 424 -8.12 -9.47 -15.41
N ASN A 425 -8.39 -8.18 -15.66
CA ASN A 425 -9.60 -7.77 -16.35
C ASN A 425 -9.71 -8.33 -17.77
N LYS A 426 -8.62 -8.32 -18.55
CA LYS A 426 -8.63 -8.89 -19.89
C LYS A 426 -8.96 -10.38 -19.87
N GLU A 427 -8.33 -11.14 -18.97
CA GLU A 427 -8.61 -12.56 -18.76
C GLU A 427 -10.08 -12.79 -18.38
N SER A 428 -10.65 -11.90 -17.55
CA SER A 428 -12.06 -11.92 -17.15
C SER A 428 -13.02 -11.70 -18.32
N VAL A 429 -12.74 -10.71 -19.16
CA VAL A 429 -13.56 -10.42 -20.36
C VAL A 429 -13.52 -11.58 -21.36
N GLU A 430 -12.34 -12.18 -21.56
CA GLU A 430 -12.17 -13.35 -22.43
C GLU A 430 -13.02 -14.53 -21.92
N GLU A 431 -13.00 -14.81 -20.62
CA GLU A 431 -13.80 -15.88 -20.02
C GLU A 431 -15.31 -15.60 -20.14
N LEU A 432 -15.76 -14.38 -19.83
CA LEU A 432 -17.16 -13.97 -20.00
C LEU A 432 -17.63 -14.15 -21.45
N THR A 433 -16.75 -13.84 -22.42
CA THR A 433 -17.02 -13.99 -23.85
C THR A 433 -17.12 -15.46 -24.26
N ILE A 434 -16.20 -16.32 -23.78
CA ILE A 434 -16.22 -17.78 -24.04
C ILE A 434 -17.53 -18.40 -23.53
N ASN A 435 -18.08 -17.86 -22.44
CA ASN A 435 -19.34 -18.31 -21.85
C ASN A 435 -20.59 -17.59 -22.41
N ASN A 436 -20.50 -17.07 -23.64
CA ASN A 436 -21.59 -16.41 -24.36
C ASN A 436 -22.24 -15.24 -23.59
N SER A 437 -21.44 -14.53 -22.79
CA SER A 437 -21.88 -13.38 -22.00
C SER A 437 -20.88 -12.21 -22.12
N PRO A 438 -20.50 -11.78 -23.34
CA PRO A 438 -19.54 -10.70 -23.51
C PRO A 438 -20.08 -9.41 -22.87
N PRO A 439 -19.27 -8.70 -22.07
CA PRO A 439 -19.71 -7.43 -21.49
C PRO A 439 -19.89 -6.38 -22.59
N LEU A 440 -21.00 -5.64 -22.56
CA LEU A 440 -21.25 -4.46 -23.42
C LEU A 440 -20.27 -3.33 -23.11
N GLN A 441 -19.97 -3.16 -21.83
CA GLN A 441 -19.10 -2.11 -21.32
C GLN A 441 -18.34 -2.64 -20.12
N VAL A 442 -17.07 -2.24 -20.02
CA VAL A 442 -16.26 -2.43 -18.83
C VAL A 442 -15.82 -1.07 -18.32
N VAL A 443 -16.21 -0.74 -17.09
CA VAL A 443 -15.70 0.45 -16.39
C VAL A 443 -14.58 -0.01 -15.45
N CYS A 444 -13.45 0.69 -15.47
CA CYS A 444 -12.27 0.37 -14.67
C CYS A 444 -11.90 1.57 -13.81
N GLU A 445 -11.96 1.37 -12.50
CA GLU A 445 -11.82 2.43 -11.51
C GLU A 445 -10.81 2.01 -10.43
N PHE A 446 -10.24 2.99 -9.76
CA PHE A 446 -9.41 2.80 -8.57
C PHE A 446 -10.06 3.53 -7.40
N ILE A 447 -10.42 2.81 -6.35
CA ILE A 447 -11.09 3.38 -5.18
C ILE A 447 -10.05 4.11 -4.35
N VAL A 448 -10.16 5.44 -4.27
CA VAL A 448 -9.19 6.29 -3.55
C VAL A 448 -9.62 6.58 -2.12
N TYR A 449 -10.92 6.55 -1.85
CA TYR A 449 -11.46 6.84 -0.54
C TYR A 449 -12.83 6.18 -0.37
N ASP A 450 -13.08 5.67 0.83
CA ASP A 450 -14.33 5.00 1.18
C ASP A 450 -14.57 5.11 2.68
N THR A 451 -15.56 5.92 3.11
CA THR A 451 -15.83 6.10 4.54
C THR A 451 -16.37 4.86 5.23
N HIS A 452 -16.93 3.91 4.47
CA HIS A 452 -17.64 2.77 5.04
C HIS A 452 -17.56 1.54 4.12
N ILE A 453 -16.33 1.07 3.88
CA ILE A 453 -16.08 -0.13 3.07
C ILE A 453 -16.79 -1.38 3.62
N GLU A 454 -17.05 -1.46 4.93
CA GLU A 454 -17.76 -2.57 5.56
C GLU A 454 -19.14 -2.83 4.97
N LEU A 455 -19.79 -1.82 4.38
CA LEU A 455 -21.06 -1.99 3.65
C LEU A 455 -20.92 -2.94 2.45
N ASP A 456 -19.72 -3.11 1.92
CA ASP A 456 -19.43 -4.07 0.86
C ASP A 456 -19.34 -5.51 1.37
N LYS A 457 -19.10 -5.76 2.67
CA LYS A 457 -19.03 -7.13 3.23
C LYS A 457 -20.39 -7.80 3.23
N ASP A 458 -21.45 -7.03 3.46
CA ASP A 458 -22.82 -7.52 3.34
C ASP A 458 -23.17 -7.92 1.89
N TRP A 459 -22.38 -7.47 0.90
CA TRP A 459 -22.56 -7.84 -0.51
C TRP A 459 -21.86 -9.17 -0.84
N GLN A 460 -20.97 -9.66 0.04
CA GLN A 460 -20.18 -10.88 -0.16
C GLN A 460 -20.86 -12.12 0.44
N GLN A 461 -21.83 -11.97 1.35
CA GLN A 461 -22.54 -13.08 1.98
C GLN A 461 -23.62 -13.67 1.05
N VAL A 462 -23.21 -14.25 -0.08
CA VAL A 462 -24.02 -15.27 -0.75
C VAL A 462 -23.77 -16.57 0.00
N ASP A 463 -24.84 -17.19 0.51
CA ASP A 463 -24.78 -18.34 1.42
C ASP A 463 -23.85 -19.45 0.91
N SER A 464 -22.65 -19.52 1.49
CA SER A 464 -21.59 -20.45 1.09
C SER A 464 -21.91 -21.90 1.41
N THR A 465 -22.98 -22.16 2.18
CA THR A 465 -23.42 -23.53 2.55
C THR A 465 -23.82 -24.36 1.34
N PHE A 466 -24.41 -23.74 0.29
CA PHE A 466 -24.74 -24.44 -0.95
C PHE A 466 -23.50 -24.84 -1.77
N PHE A 467 -22.45 -24.02 -1.75
CA PHE A 467 -21.22 -24.25 -2.50
C PHE A 467 -20.32 -25.31 -1.85
N ASN A 468 -20.25 -25.34 -0.51
CA ASN A 468 -19.51 -26.36 0.23
C ASN A 468 -20.11 -27.77 0.03
N GLN A 469 -21.42 -27.88 -0.17
CA GLN A 469 -22.06 -29.14 -0.55
C GLN A 469 -21.73 -29.57 -1.98
N LEU A 470 -21.67 -28.64 -2.95
CA LEU A 470 -21.41 -28.96 -4.36
C LEU A 470 -19.93 -29.26 -4.67
N VAL A 471 -19.00 -28.53 -4.06
CA VAL A 471 -17.55 -28.72 -4.25
C VAL A 471 -17.06 -29.95 -3.48
N GLY A 472 -17.61 -30.21 -2.29
CA GLY A 472 -17.42 -31.47 -1.58
C GLY A 472 -17.82 -32.66 -2.46
N PHE A 473 -18.96 -32.57 -3.16
CA PHE A 473 -19.45 -33.63 -4.05
C PHE A 473 -18.58 -33.84 -5.31
N LYS A 474 -18.10 -32.77 -5.94
CA LYS A 474 -17.24 -32.86 -7.15
C LYS A 474 -15.83 -33.37 -6.83
N MET A 475 -15.20 -32.92 -5.73
CA MET A 475 -13.88 -33.42 -5.31
C MET A 475 -13.94 -34.86 -4.78
N TRP A 476 -15.05 -35.27 -4.17
CA TRP A 476 -15.27 -36.64 -3.71
C TRP A 476 -15.44 -37.63 -4.88
N LYS A 477 -16.17 -37.23 -5.95
CA LYS A 477 -16.32 -38.03 -7.18
C LYS A 477 -15.04 -38.13 -8.03
N GLN A 478 -14.24 -37.06 -8.11
CA GLN A 478 -12.98 -37.06 -8.88
C GLN A 478 -11.86 -37.89 -8.24
N ARG A 479 -11.99 -38.26 -6.95
CA ARG A 479 -11.02 -39.11 -6.24
C ARG A 479 -11.40 -40.60 -6.18
N GLY A 480 -12.46 -41.02 -6.87
CA GLY A 480 -12.78 -42.44 -7.05
C GLY A 480 -13.36 -43.16 -5.83
N PHE A 481 -13.89 -42.43 -4.84
CA PHE A 481 -14.57 -43.03 -3.68
C PHE A 481 -16.05 -43.22 -4.03
N ASN A 482 -16.44 -44.45 -4.39
CA ASN A 482 -17.82 -44.76 -4.77
C ASN A 482 -18.71 -45.28 -3.62
N ASP A 483 -18.21 -45.46 -2.38
CA ASP A 483 -18.97 -46.22 -1.37
C ASP A 483 -18.75 -45.83 0.12
N VAL A 484 -18.63 -44.54 0.47
CA VAL A 484 -18.65 -44.14 1.90
C VAL A 484 -19.41 -42.83 2.13
N SER A 485 -20.47 -42.87 2.93
CA SER A 485 -21.25 -41.69 3.33
C SER A 485 -20.39 -40.60 3.99
N PRO A 486 -20.66 -39.30 3.79
CA PRO A 486 -19.91 -38.22 4.42
C PRO A 486 -20.17 -38.16 5.94
N PRO A 487 -19.19 -37.75 6.76
CA PRO A 487 -19.36 -37.67 8.20
C PRO A 487 -20.23 -36.47 8.60
N GLU A 488 -21.14 -36.70 9.54
CA GLU A 488 -22.02 -35.67 10.14
C GLU A 488 -21.21 -34.59 10.87
N LEU A 489 -21.55 -33.33 10.61
CA LEU A 489 -21.03 -32.15 11.31
C LEU A 489 -21.78 -31.98 12.65
N HIS A 490 -21.17 -32.43 13.75
CA HIS A 490 -21.63 -32.09 15.10
C HIS A 490 -21.18 -30.68 15.50
N HIS A 491 -22.13 -29.85 15.95
CA HIS A 491 -21.87 -28.61 16.68
C HIS A 491 -20.95 -28.88 17.88
N LYS A 492 -19.79 -28.21 17.94
CA LYS A 492 -18.80 -28.37 19.02
C LYS A 492 -18.49 -27.04 19.70
N ASP A 493 -18.72 -27.05 21.01
CA ASP A 493 -18.11 -26.33 22.13
C ASP A 493 -17.29 -25.07 21.81
N ASP A 494 -17.70 -23.96 22.44
CA ASP A 494 -17.14 -22.61 22.29
C ASP A 494 -15.69 -22.45 22.78
N PHE A 495 -15.07 -23.50 23.35
CA PHE A 495 -13.66 -23.52 23.72
C PHE A 495 -13.05 -24.88 23.37
N LYS A 496 -12.32 -24.95 22.25
CA LYS A 496 -11.74 -26.21 21.75
C LYS A 496 -10.44 -26.60 22.45
N SER A 497 -9.85 -25.70 23.21
CA SER A 497 -8.62 -25.93 23.96
C SER A 497 -8.49 -25.02 25.18
N ASP A 498 -7.64 -25.41 26.14
CA ASP A 498 -7.26 -24.58 27.29
C ASP A 498 -6.59 -23.25 26.86
N VAL A 499 -6.05 -23.20 25.64
CA VAL A 499 -5.49 -21.99 25.06
C VAL A 499 -6.60 -20.98 24.74
N ASP A 500 -7.72 -21.44 24.20
CA ASP A 500 -8.87 -20.58 23.88
C ASP A 500 -9.46 -19.97 25.15
N LEU A 501 -9.61 -20.79 26.20
CA LEU A 501 -10.05 -20.31 27.52
C LEU A 501 -9.05 -19.30 28.11
N ARG A 502 -7.75 -19.56 27.99
CA ARG A 502 -6.71 -18.67 28.51
C ARG A 502 -6.66 -17.33 27.76
N VAL A 503 -6.87 -17.34 26.46
CA VAL A 503 -6.97 -16.12 25.63
C VAL A 503 -8.22 -15.32 26.03
N ALA A 504 -9.37 -15.98 26.21
CA ALA A 504 -10.58 -15.34 26.68
C ALA A 504 -10.40 -14.69 28.07
N CYS A 505 -9.75 -15.38 29.02
CA CYS A 505 -9.42 -14.81 30.33
C CYS A 505 -8.47 -13.62 30.26
N LEU A 506 -7.48 -13.63 29.35
CA LEU A 506 -6.55 -12.52 29.16
C LEU A 506 -7.23 -11.28 28.56
N ILE A 507 -8.17 -11.48 27.64
CA ILE A 507 -8.98 -10.40 27.07
C ILE A 507 -9.84 -9.75 28.18
N LEU A 508 -10.50 -10.57 29.00
CA LEU A 508 -11.28 -10.10 30.16
C LEU A 508 -10.42 -9.32 31.16
N ASP A 509 -9.23 -9.83 31.53
CA ASP A 509 -8.32 -9.14 32.46
C ASP A 509 -7.82 -7.80 31.88
N LYS A 510 -7.51 -7.74 30.58
CA LYS A 510 -7.16 -6.49 29.89
C LYS A 510 -8.32 -5.51 29.87
N GLN A 511 -9.54 -5.97 29.62
CA GLN A 511 -10.73 -5.12 29.64
C GLN A 511 -11.00 -4.57 31.05
N VAL A 512 -10.91 -5.40 32.10
CA VAL A 512 -11.03 -4.95 33.50
C VAL A 512 -9.99 -3.87 33.83
N LYS A 513 -8.75 -4.04 33.38
CA LYS A 513 -7.66 -3.05 33.56
C LYS A 513 -7.88 -1.77 32.77
N LEU A 514 -8.38 -1.86 31.53
CA LEU A 514 -8.72 -0.71 30.68
C LEU A 514 -9.88 0.09 31.26
N ILE A 515 -10.88 -0.59 31.82
CA ILE A 515 -12.03 0.03 32.49
C ILE A 515 -11.57 0.73 33.78
N ASN A 516 -10.53 0.20 34.46
CA ASN A 516 -9.92 0.78 35.66
C ASN A 516 -10.95 1.14 36.75
N GLY A 517 -11.98 0.30 36.90
CA GLY A 517 -13.08 0.55 37.84
C GLY A 517 -13.95 1.77 37.52
N ASN A 518 -13.77 2.42 36.38
CA ASN A 518 -14.56 3.58 35.95
C ASN A 518 -15.51 3.18 34.81
N GLU A 519 -16.81 3.17 35.11
CA GLU A 519 -17.89 2.83 34.19
C GLU A 519 -17.92 3.67 32.90
N ASN A 520 -17.37 4.89 32.94
CA ASN A 520 -17.31 5.79 31.78
C ASN A 520 -16.29 5.36 30.72
N ASN A 521 -15.40 4.43 31.04
CA ASN A 521 -14.40 3.89 30.11
C ASN A 521 -14.90 2.65 29.36
N ILE A 522 -16.14 2.21 29.63
CA ILE A 522 -16.74 1.08 28.95
C ILE A 522 -17.32 1.57 27.62
N LEU A 523 -16.63 1.31 26.51
CA LEU A 523 -17.13 1.57 25.17
C LEU A 523 -18.16 0.48 24.80
N ILE A 524 -19.44 0.76 25.04
CA ILE A 524 -20.55 -0.09 24.62
C ILE A 524 -21.24 0.56 23.42
N PRO A 525 -21.41 -0.15 22.28
CA PRO A 525 -22.25 0.33 21.18
C PRO A 525 -23.64 0.72 21.71
N GLN A 526 -24.09 1.95 21.45
CA GLN A 526 -25.31 2.52 22.08
C GLN A 526 -26.55 1.62 21.94
N ASN A 527 -26.63 0.84 20.87
CA ASN A 527 -27.72 -0.10 20.58
C ASN A 527 -27.73 -1.32 21.52
N TRP A 528 -26.55 -1.76 21.97
CA TRP A 528 -26.39 -2.84 22.94
C TRP A 528 -26.72 -2.34 24.36
N MET A 529 -26.30 -1.11 24.68
CA MET A 529 -26.60 -0.46 25.96
C MET A 529 -28.10 -0.28 26.16
N LYS A 530 -28.86 0.11 25.11
CA LYS A 530 -30.32 0.22 25.18
C LYS A 530 -30.99 -1.12 25.55
N LYS A 531 -30.58 -2.22 24.90
CA LYS A 531 -31.09 -3.57 25.16
C LYS A 531 -30.70 -4.09 26.55
N TYR A 532 -29.46 -3.82 26.98
CA TYR A 532 -28.96 -4.18 28.30
C TYR A 532 -29.64 -3.38 29.42
N ILE A 533 -29.92 -2.09 29.22
CA ILE A 533 -30.67 -1.25 30.17
C ILE A 533 -32.12 -1.74 30.29
N GLU A 534 -32.76 -2.14 29.19
CA GLU A 534 -34.10 -2.77 29.19
C GLU A 534 -34.13 -4.13 29.93
N GLU A 535 -32.99 -4.82 30.00
CA GLU A 535 -32.80 -6.09 30.72
C GLU A 535 -32.39 -5.89 32.20
N GLN A 536 -31.58 -4.87 32.52
CA GLN A 536 -31.15 -4.51 33.87
C GLN A 536 -32.23 -3.78 34.68
N ALA A 537 -33.15 -3.08 34.00
CA ALA A 537 -34.37 -2.55 34.63
C ALA A 537 -35.24 -3.66 35.28
N ARG A 538 -34.90 -4.95 35.09
CA ARG A 538 -35.54 -6.11 35.71
C ARG A 538 -34.85 -6.66 36.97
N GLY A 539 -33.78 -6.07 37.52
CA GLY A 539 -33.27 -6.57 38.81
C GLY A 539 -32.04 -5.92 39.44
N ILE A 540 -32.28 -5.34 40.63
CA ILE A 540 -31.46 -5.24 41.87
C ILE A 540 -30.16 -4.40 41.86
N GLU A 541 -30.20 -3.39 42.73
CA GLU A 541 -29.17 -2.39 43.10
C GLU A 541 -27.97 -2.97 43.87
N PHE A 542 -26.76 -2.37 43.76
CA PHE A 542 -25.93 -2.00 44.93
C PHE A 542 -24.72 -1.06 44.61
N ARG A 543 -24.70 0.05 45.37
CA ARG A 543 -23.64 0.97 45.89
C ARG A 543 -22.26 1.16 45.21
N GLN A 544 -21.98 2.44 44.90
CA GLN A 544 -20.68 3.04 44.61
C GLN A 544 -19.83 3.33 45.87
N CYS A 545 -18.50 3.37 45.69
CA CYS A 545 -17.56 4.02 46.61
C CYS A 545 -16.49 4.81 45.82
N ASP A 546 -16.36 6.09 46.17
CA ASP A 546 -15.41 7.07 45.66
C ASP A 546 -13.96 6.81 46.09
N THR A 547 -12.97 7.22 45.28
CA THR A 547 -11.99 8.26 45.67
C THR A 547 -11.03 8.69 44.54
N LYS A 548 -10.88 10.01 44.40
CA LYS A 548 -9.90 10.74 43.58
C LYS A 548 -8.60 10.94 44.37
N GLN A 549 -7.45 11.05 43.67
CA GLN A 549 -6.43 12.07 43.99
C GLN A 549 -5.41 12.27 42.86
N THR A 550 -5.22 13.53 42.47
CA THR A 550 -4.26 14.05 41.49
C THR A 550 -3.10 14.77 42.20
N LEU A 551 -1.91 14.79 41.58
CA LEU A 551 -0.75 15.61 41.98
C LEU A 551 -0.31 16.52 40.81
N PRO A 552 0.35 17.67 41.09
CA PRO A 552 0.44 18.81 40.17
C PRO A 552 1.72 18.86 39.32
N VAL A 553 1.58 19.48 38.15
CA VAL A 553 2.63 19.72 37.13
C VAL A 553 3.25 21.10 37.32
N GLN A 554 4.58 21.19 37.33
CA GLN A 554 5.33 22.45 37.22
C GLN A 554 5.71 22.72 35.75
N LYS A 555 5.45 23.97 35.31
CA LYS A 555 5.78 24.49 33.97
C LYS A 555 7.11 25.26 34.03
N THR A 556 7.97 25.06 33.03
CA THR A 556 9.12 25.93 32.73
C THR A 556 9.03 26.41 31.28
N GLU A 557 9.26 27.71 31.09
CA GLU A 557 9.17 28.43 29.81
C GLU A 557 10.37 28.17 28.87
N PRO A 558 10.18 28.27 27.54
CA PRO A 558 11.26 28.08 26.56
C PRO A 558 11.94 29.41 26.16
N PRO A 559 13.25 29.39 25.81
CA PRO A 559 13.97 30.57 25.37
C PRO A 559 13.73 30.89 23.88
N LYS A 560 13.72 32.20 23.60
CA LYS A 560 13.55 32.84 22.28
C LYS A 560 14.73 32.59 21.34
N ILE A 561 14.43 32.26 20.08
CA ILE A 561 15.38 32.15 18.97
C ILE A 561 15.28 33.40 18.08
N ILE A 562 16.43 33.96 17.71
CA ILE A 562 16.60 35.12 16.81
C ILE A 562 16.96 34.58 15.42
N THR A 563 16.22 34.99 14.39
CA THR A 563 16.42 34.58 12.99
C THR A 563 16.90 35.78 12.17
N THR A 564 18.03 35.64 11.47
CA THR A 564 18.50 36.61 10.46
C THR A 564 18.45 35.98 9.08
N VAL A 565 17.77 36.66 8.14
CA VAL A 565 17.58 36.28 6.74
C VAL A 565 18.58 37.03 5.86
N ALA A 566 19.17 36.35 4.86
CA ALA A 566 19.94 36.96 3.78
C ALA A 566 19.41 36.51 2.40
N PRO A 567 19.57 37.33 1.33
CA PRO A 567 18.79 37.22 0.09
C PRO A 567 19.47 36.39 -0.99
N GLY A 568 18.65 35.77 -1.84
CA GLY A 568 19.07 34.86 -2.92
C GLY A 568 19.57 35.55 -4.20
N PRO A 569 20.08 34.75 -5.17
CA PRO A 569 20.44 35.24 -6.50
C PRO A 569 19.47 34.80 -7.61
N LYS A 570 19.49 35.63 -8.66
CA LYS A 570 18.61 35.74 -9.82
C LYS A 570 18.85 34.65 -10.89
N LEU A 571 17.77 34.29 -11.59
CA LEU A 571 17.74 33.51 -12.83
C LEU A 571 18.08 34.36 -14.06
N MET A 572 18.72 33.75 -15.06
CA MET A 572 18.84 34.23 -16.45
C MET A 572 18.76 33.05 -17.45
N PRO A 573 18.37 33.29 -18.72
CA PRO A 573 17.69 32.35 -19.60
C PRO A 573 18.58 31.73 -20.69
N LYS A 574 18.17 30.59 -21.27
CA LYS A 574 18.69 29.98 -22.51
C LYS A 574 17.54 29.26 -23.24
N THR A 575 17.03 29.80 -24.35
CA THR A 575 17.30 29.49 -25.78
C THR A 575 16.91 28.07 -26.22
N GLU A 576 15.86 28.02 -27.04
CA GLU A 576 15.22 26.85 -27.66
C GLU A 576 15.92 26.45 -28.97
N GLU A 577 16.13 25.15 -29.19
CA GLU A 577 16.35 24.54 -30.49
C GLU A 577 15.20 23.57 -30.77
N SER A 578 14.47 23.78 -31.85
CA SER A 578 13.21 23.10 -32.16
C SER A 578 13.40 21.71 -32.77
N THR A 579 13.05 20.68 -32.01
CA THR A 579 12.83 19.31 -32.49
C THR A 579 11.49 19.17 -33.24
N PRO A 580 11.39 18.39 -34.33
CA PRO A 580 10.13 18.16 -35.05
C PRO A 580 9.12 17.35 -34.23
N CYS A 581 7.85 17.73 -34.32
CA CYS A 581 6.74 17.13 -33.57
C CYS A 581 6.30 15.80 -34.22
N LEU A 582 6.48 14.69 -33.51
CA LEU A 582 6.06 13.34 -33.93
C LEU A 582 4.53 13.10 -33.85
N LEU A 583 3.75 14.00 -33.23
CA LEU A 583 2.32 13.77 -32.95
C LEU A 583 1.42 13.89 -34.19
N CYS A 584 1.84 14.64 -35.23
CA CYS A 584 0.98 14.94 -36.38
C CYS A 584 1.19 14.03 -37.61
N LEU A 585 1.95 12.95 -37.49
CA LEU A 585 2.13 12.01 -38.61
C LEU A 585 0.90 11.11 -38.83
N ASN A 586 0.10 10.85 -37.79
CA ASN A 586 -0.90 9.77 -37.82
C ASN A 586 -2.31 10.13 -37.29
N THR A 587 -2.64 11.39 -37.00
CA THR A 587 -4.01 11.75 -36.51
C THR A 587 -4.54 13.06 -37.12
N GLU A 588 -5.86 13.12 -37.35
CA GLU A 588 -6.57 14.32 -37.84
C GLU A 588 -6.44 15.48 -36.85
N ARG A 589 -6.23 16.69 -37.38
CA ARG A 589 -5.86 17.90 -36.63
C ARG A 589 -6.88 18.23 -35.53
N GLN A 590 -6.49 18.09 -34.26
CA GLN A 590 -7.28 18.57 -33.12
C GLN A 590 -6.79 19.95 -32.67
N VAL A 591 -7.72 20.91 -32.57
CA VAL A 591 -7.51 22.23 -31.95
C VAL A 591 -7.74 22.11 -30.45
N ALA A 592 -6.86 22.71 -29.64
CA ALA A 592 -7.04 22.75 -28.19
C ALA A 592 -7.66 24.10 -27.77
N CYS A 593 -8.64 24.07 -26.89
CA CYS A 593 -9.22 25.28 -26.30
C CYS A 593 -8.48 25.63 -25.01
N LEU A 594 -7.93 26.85 -24.94
CA LEU A 594 -7.25 27.33 -23.74
C LEU A 594 -8.26 27.85 -22.71
N PRO A 595 -7.91 27.90 -21.41
CA PRO A 595 -8.79 28.40 -20.35
C PRO A 595 -9.28 29.85 -20.53
N CYS A 596 -8.66 30.63 -21.42
CA CYS A 596 -9.09 31.97 -21.81
C CYS A 596 -10.09 31.99 -23.00
N GLY A 597 -10.57 30.84 -23.47
CA GLY A 597 -11.56 30.71 -24.54
C GLY A 597 -11.00 30.80 -25.98
N HIS A 598 -9.67 30.92 -26.14
CA HIS A 598 -9.04 30.92 -27.46
C HIS A 598 -8.74 29.49 -27.93
N LEU A 599 -9.01 29.22 -29.21
CA LEU A 599 -8.57 28.00 -29.87
C LEU A 599 -7.11 28.17 -30.31
N THR A 600 -6.25 27.24 -29.93
CA THR A 600 -4.84 27.21 -30.34
C THR A 600 -4.51 25.91 -31.07
N SER A 601 -3.66 26.00 -32.08
CA SER A 601 -3.10 24.87 -32.82
C SER A 601 -1.60 24.78 -32.57
N CYS A 602 -1.01 23.62 -32.83
CA CYS A 602 0.43 23.41 -32.71
C CYS A 602 1.21 24.47 -33.52
N VAL A 603 2.14 25.17 -32.88
CA VAL A 603 2.94 26.26 -33.47
C VAL A 603 3.70 25.82 -34.73
N ALA A 604 4.16 24.57 -34.78
CA ALA A 604 4.84 24.00 -35.95
C ALA A 604 3.90 23.75 -37.16
N CYS A 605 2.59 23.70 -36.94
CA CYS A 605 1.57 23.48 -37.99
C CYS A 605 0.85 24.77 -38.41
N GLY A 606 0.98 25.85 -37.63
CA GLY A 606 0.32 27.15 -37.86
C GLY A 606 1.06 28.06 -38.85
N HIS A 607 2.27 27.72 -39.28
CA HIS A 607 3.05 28.48 -40.25
C HIS A 607 3.23 27.71 -41.56
N LYS A 608 2.15 27.56 -42.33
CA LYS A 608 2.24 27.42 -43.79
C LYS A 608 1.20 28.34 -44.42
N ASP A 609 1.69 29.30 -45.20
CA ASP A 609 0.90 30.23 -46.00
C ASP A 609 -0.13 29.49 -46.84
N PRO A 610 -1.40 29.93 -46.87
CA PRO A 610 -2.42 29.35 -47.72
C PRO A 610 -2.39 29.99 -49.12
N LEU A 611 -1.27 29.95 -49.83
CA LEU A 611 -1.18 30.37 -51.24
C LEU A 611 -0.13 29.55 -52.02
N SER A 612 -0.50 28.34 -52.43
CA SER A 612 -0.01 27.76 -53.70
C SER A 612 -0.86 26.53 -54.08
N ASN A 613 -1.94 26.77 -54.81
CA ASN A 613 -2.50 25.81 -55.75
C ASN A 613 -1.58 25.77 -56.98
N SER A 614 -0.99 24.62 -57.30
CA SER A 614 -0.75 24.18 -58.68
C SER A 614 -0.12 22.79 -58.72
N LEU A 615 -0.85 21.89 -59.40
CA LEU A 615 -0.53 20.53 -59.88
C LEU A 615 -0.59 19.39 -58.86
#